data_AF-A0A9D7H6Z6-F1
#
_entry.id   AF-A0A9D7H6Z6-F1
#
_cell.length_a   1.000
_cell.length_b   1.000
_cell.length_c   1.000
_cell.angle_alpha   90.00
_cell.angle_beta   90.00
_cell.angle_gamma   90.00
#
_symmetry.space_group_name_H-M   'P 1'
#
loop_
_entity.id
_entity.type
_entity.pdbx_description
1 polymer ?
#
loop_
_entity_poly.entity_id
_entity_poly.type
_entity_poly.pdbx_seq_one_letter_code
_entity_poly.pdbx_strand_id
1 'polypeptide(L)'
;MSRVRAFIVAAAFFLSLALPIYFAAAALATRFSLIDWRFGFGTLTLSYGPLLLMAAAGLALVALLLALLVKPRTGLGKAALALVIPVLALGYAGYVRSEAASIPPIHDIVSDANAPLMFSDRVMALRAAVPGGNAVEADPRVPDDDRFGAAAGQSARALQRSAYPDIQPLTIAQSPAEAFEAALAAARAEGWSIDATDPANGRIEASVRSLWFGFVDDVVVQVSPAEDGSRIDVRSTSRVGVSDLGANAKRVRAFQRAFE
;
A
#
# COMPACT_ATOMS: atom_id res chain seq x y z
N MET A 1 -27.59 -22.47 -32.34
CA MET A 1 -26.83 -21.26 -31.93
C MET A 1 -27.47 -20.48 -30.78
N SER A 2 -28.80 -20.35 -30.69
CA SER A 2 -29.48 -19.60 -29.60
C SER A 2 -29.23 -20.13 -28.18
N ARG A 3 -29.28 -21.46 -27.98
CA ARG A 3 -28.95 -22.10 -26.68
C ARG A 3 -27.50 -21.85 -26.25
N VAL A 4 -26.57 -21.99 -27.20
CA VAL A 4 -25.13 -21.72 -26.98
C VAL A 4 -24.90 -20.27 -26.59
N ARG A 5 -25.53 -19.30 -27.29
CA ARG A 5 -25.48 -17.88 -26.89
C ARG A 5 -26.00 -17.69 -25.46
N ALA A 6 -27.18 -18.21 -25.14
CA ALA A 6 -27.78 -18.02 -23.82
C ALA A 6 -26.86 -18.55 -22.70
N PHE A 7 -26.24 -19.71 -22.92
CA PHE A 7 -25.24 -20.27 -22.02
C PHE A 7 -24.02 -19.36 -21.88
N ILE A 8 -23.41 -18.91 -22.98
CA ILE A 8 -22.21 -18.05 -22.95
C ILE A 8 -22.51 -16.71 -22.26
N VAL A 9 -23.66 -16.09 -22.54
CA VAL A 9 -24.08 -14.83 -21.89
C VAL A 9 -24.26 -15.03 -20.38
N ALA A 10 -24.89 -16.13 -19.95
CA ALA A 10 -25.03 -16.44 -18.53
C ALA A 10 -23.68 -16.70 -17.87
N ALA A 11 -22.82 -17.51 -18.49
CA ALA A 11 -21.49 -17.82 -17.99
C ALA A 11 -20.63 -16.56 -17.84
N ALA A 12 -20.56 -15.72 -18.87
CA ALA A 12 -19.84 -14.45 -18.83
C ALA A 12 -20.34 -13.55 -17.69
N PHE A 13 -21.66 -13.43 -17.54
CA PHE A 13 -22.26 -12.61 -16.49
C PHE A 13 -21.89 -13.08 -15.08
N PHE A 14 -22.06 -14.38 -14.78
CA PHE A 14 -21.76 -14.90 -13.45
C PHE A 14 -20.26 -14.93 -13.15
N LEU A 15 -19.41 -15.22 -14.14
CA LEU A 15 -17.96 -15.16 -13.97
C LEU A 15 -17.49 -13.73 -13.69
N SER A 16 -18.04 -12.73 -14.40
CA SER A 16 -17.71 -11.33 -14.12
C SER A 16 -18.16 -10.87 -12.74
N LEU A 17 -19.32 -11.34 -12.24
CA LEU A 17 -19.76 -11.07 -10.87
C LEU A 17 -18.91 -11.77 -9.80
N ALA A 18 -18.24 -12.87 -10.15
CA ALA A 18 -17.33 -13.56 -9.23
C ALA A 18 -15.99 -12.81 -9.07
N LEU A 19 -15.61 -11.92 -9.99
CA LEU A 19 -14.32 -11.21 -9.95
C LEU A 19 -14.16 -10.32 -8.70
N PRO A 20 -15.10 -9.42 -8.33
CA PRO A 20 -14.97 -8.64 -7.10
C PRO A 20 -14.86 -9.52 -5.85
N ILE A 21 -15.59 -10.64 -5.83
CA ILE A 21 -15.55 -11.61 -4.72
C ILE A 21 -14.18 -12.27 -4.66
N TYR A 22 -13.59 -12.65 -5.79
CA TYR A 22 -12.25 -13.21 -5.86
C TYR A 22 -11.20 -12.26 -5.27
N PHE A 23 -11.19 -10.99 -5.71
CA PHE A 23 -10.22 -10.01 -5.20
C PHE A 23 -10.46 -9.68 -3.72
N ALA A 24 -11.71 -9.54 -3.29
CA ALA A 24 -12.04 -9.31 -1.89
C ALA A 24 -11.63 -10.51 -1.02
N ALA A 25 -11.86 -11.74 -1.47
CA ALA A 25 -11.45 -12.95 -0.78
C ALA A 25 -9.92 -13.04 -0.66
N ALA A 26 -9.17 -12.75 -1.73
CA ALA A 26 -7.72 -12.72 -1.69
C ALA A 26 -7.20 -11.68 -0.68
N ALA A 27 -7.75 -10.47 -0.71
CA ALA A 27 -7.36 -9.39 0.19
C ALA A 27 -7.69 -9.68 1.66
N LEU A 28 -8.94 -10.09 1.95
CA LEU A 28 -9.40 -10.36 3.31
C LEU A 28 -8.73 -11.61 3.89
N ALA A 29 -8.49 -12.64 3.09
CA ALA A 29 -7.75 -13.81 3.53
C ALA A 29 -6.31 -13.45 3.93
N THR A 30 -5.65 -12.54 3.21
CA THR A 30 -4.35 -11.98 3.63
C THR A 30 -4.48 -11.14 4.89
N ARG A 31 -5.47 -10.24 4.98
CA ARG A 31 -5.67 -9.36 6.14
C ARG A 31 -5.86 -10.12 7.45
N PHE A 32 -6.58 -11.22 7.42
CA PHE A 32 -6.85 -12.08 8.58
C PHE A 32 -5.84 -13.22 8.72
N SER A 33 -4.71 -13.15 8.01
CA SER A 33 -3.63 -14.14 8.08
C SER A 33 -4.07 -15.58 7.78
N LEU A 34 -5.14 -15.77 7.00
CA LEU A 34 -5.58 -17.09 6.54
C LEU A 34 -4.65 -17.64 5.44
N ILE A 35 -4.02 -16.74 4.69
CA ILE A 35 -3.01 -17.04 3.68
C ILE A 35 -1.86 -16.05 3.77
N ASP A 36 -0.66 -16.49 3.37
CA ASP A 36 0.52 -15.63 3.29
C ASP A 36 0.31 -14.45 2.32
N TRP A 37 0.93 -13.31 2.61
CA TRP A 37 0.78 -12.10 1.81
C TRP A 37 1.38 -12.22 0.40
N ARG A 38 2.47 -12.98 0.23
CA ARG A 38 3.05 -13.21 -1.11
C ARG A 38 2.09 -14.04 -1.96
N PHE A 39 1.36 -14.96 -1.34
CA PHE A 39 0.34 -15.72 -2.04
C PHE A 39 -0.91 -14.86 -2.33
N GLY A 40 -1.51 -14.21 -1.34
CA GLY A 40 -2.76 -13.47 -1.54
C GLY A 40 -2.62 -12.17 -2.33
N PHE A 41 -1.61 -11.35 -2.03
CA PHE A 41 -1.34 -10.13 -2.80
C PHE A 41 -0.48 -10.43 -4.03
N GLY A 42 0.67 -11.10 -3.87
CA GLY A 42 1.56 -11.38 -5.00
C GLY A 42 0.92 -12.31 -6.04
N THR A 43 0.59 -13.54 -5.66
CA THR A 43 0.11 -14.55 -6.62
C THR A 43 -1.34 -14.33 -7.05
N LEU A 44 -2.29 -14.27 -6.11
CA LEU A 44 -3.71 -14.18 -6.44
C LEU A 44 -4.06 -12.81 -7.05
N THR A 45 -3.58 -11.72 -6.43
CA THR A 45 -3.96 -10.37 -6.88
C THR A 45 -3.11 -9.89 -8.05
N LEU A 46 -1.77 -9.92 -7.97
CA LEU A 46 -0.90 -9.33 -8.99
C LEU A 46 -0.61 -10.27 -10.18
N SER A 47 -0.50 -11.58 -9.96
CA SER A 47 -0.20 -12.53 -11.04
C SER A 47 -1.47 -13.08 -11.72
N TYR A 48 -2.37 -13.71 -10.96
CA TYR A 48 -3.58 -14.34 -11.52
C TYR A 48 -4.71 -13.34 -11.78
N GLY A 49 -4.84 -12.31 -10.95
CA GLY A 49 -5.88 -11.27 -11.09
C GLY A 49 -6.00 -10.71 -12.51
N PRO A 50 -4.94 -10.14 -13.11
CA PRO A 50 -4.99 -9.62 -14.48
C PRO A 50 -5.37 -10.67 -15.51
N LEU A 51 -4.89 -11.91 -15.38
CA LEU A 51 -5.23 -13.01 -16.29
C LEU A 51 -6.72 -13.35 -16.23
N LEU A 52 -7.29 -13.44 -15.02
CA LEU A 52 -8.72 -13.68 -14.80
C LEU A 52 -9.58 -12.55 -15.37
N LEU A 53 -9.16 -11.29 -15.14
CA LEU A 53 -9.83 -10.11 -15.71
C LEU A 53 -9.83 -10.15 -17.24
N MET A 54 -8.69 -10.42 -17.88
CA MET A 54 -8.58 -10.51 -19.33
C MET A 54 -9.39 -11.67 -19.90
N ALA A 55 -9.35 -12.85 -19.28
CA ALA A 55 -10.15 -14.00 -19.70
C ALA A 55 -11.65 -13.72 -19.61
N ALA A 56 -12.10 -13.11 -18.51
CA ALA A 56 -13.50 -12.71 -18.32
C ALA A 56 -13.93 -11.64 -19.33
N ALA A 57 -13.09 -10.63 -19.59
CA ALA A 57 -13.34 -9.61 -20.60
C ALA A 57 -13.46 -10.22 -22.01
N GLY A 58 -12.57 -11.14 -22.37
CA GLY A 58 -12.63 -11.85 -23.65
C GLY A 58 -13.92 -12.67 -23.81
N LEU A 59 -14.30 -13.43 -22.77
CA LEU A 59 -15.55 -14.18 -22.77
C LEU A 59 -16.79 -13.26 -22.84
N ALA A 60 -16.78 -12.16 -22.10
CA ALA A 60 -17.86 -11.17 -22.13
C ALA A 60 -17.98 -10.46 -23.48
N LEU A 61 -16.86 -10.19 -24.16
CA LEU A 61 -16.85 -9.67 -25.52
C LEU A 61 -17.48 -10.66 -26.51
N VAL A 62 -17.12 -11.95 -26.42
CA VAL A 62 -17.75 -13.01 -27.22
C VAL A 62 -19.25 -13.08 -26.92
N ALA A 63 -19.65 -13.02 -25.65
CA ALA A 63 -21.05 -13.01 -25.24
C ALA A 63 -21.83 -11.83 -25.84
N LEU A 64 -21.22 -10.64 -25.85
CA LEU A 64 -21.81 -9.42 -26.41
C LEU A 64 -21.98 -9.54 -27.93
N LEU A 65 -20.95 -10.02 -28.64
CA LEU A 65 -21.01 -10.27 -30.08
C LEU A 65 -22.11 -11.30 -30.42
N LEU A 66 -22.20 -12.40 -29.69
CA LEU A 66 -23.27 -13.40 -29.91
C LEU A 66 -24.66 -12.83 -29.63
N ALA A 67 -24.81 -11.96 -28.62
CA ALA A 67 -26.07 -11.27 -28.32
C ALA A 67 -26.50 -10.28 -29.41
N LEU A 68 -25.54 -9.63 -30.09
CA LEU A 68 -25.78 -8.71 -31.20
C LEU A 68 -26.06 -9.44 -32.53
N LEU A 69 -25.31 -10.51 -32.81
CA LEU A 69 -25.26 -11.14 -34.12
C LEU A 69 -26.24 -12.33 -34.27
N VAL A 70 -26.51 -13.08 -33.19
CA VAL A 70 -27.35 -14.30 -33.26
C VAL A 70 -28.82 -13.99 -32.93
N LYS A 71 -29.71 -14.16 -33.92
CA LYS A 71 -31.18 -14.05 -33.72
C LYS A 71 -31.73 -15.20 -32.84
N PRO A 72 -32.75 -14.96 -32.00
CA PRO A 72 -33.29 -13.65 -31.64
C PRO A 72 -32.29 -12.88 -30.76
N ARG A 73 -32.10 -11.58 -31.00
CA ARG A 73 -31.08 -10.75 -30.34
C ARG A 73 -31.47 -10.44 -28.88
N THR A 74 -31.19 -11.37 -27.98
CA THR A 74 -31.52 -11.26 -26.55
C THR A 74 -30.28 -11.40 -25.67
N GLY A 75 -30.35 -10.85 -24.46
CA GLY A 75 -29.26 -10.92 -23.47
C GLY A 75 -28.23 -9.78 -23.54
N LEU A 76 -28.46 -8.75 -24.37
CA LEU A 76 -27.55 -7.62 -24.56
C LEU A 76 -27.17 -6.91 -23.24
N GLY A 77 -28.14 -6.60 -22.39
CA GLY A 77 -27.86 -5.94 -21.10
C GLY A 77 -26.97 -6.78 -20.19
N LYS A 78 -27.21 -8.10 -20.11
CA LYS A 78 -26.37 -9.02 -19.33
C LYS A 78 -24.96 -9.12 -19.91
N ALA A 79 -24.83 -9.24 -21.22
CA ALA A 79 -23.53 -9.32 -21.89
C ALA A 79 -22.73 -8.01 -21.77
N ALA A 80 -23.39 -6.86 -21.88
CA ALA A 80 -22.77 -5.56 -21.66
C ALA A 80 -22.29 -5.40 -20.22
N LEU A 81 -23.14 -5.71 -19.23
CA LEU A 81 -22.77 -5.65 -17.82
C LEU A 81 -21.63 -6.63 -17.48
N ALA A 82 -21.62 -7.82 -18.09
CA ALA A 82 -20.52 -8.78 -17.97
C ALA A 82 -19.18 -8.22 -18.46
N LEU A 83 -19.19 -7.35 -19.48
CA LEU A 83 -17.98 -6.74 -20.02
C LEU A 83 -17.50 -5.53 -19.20
N VAL A 84 -18.43 -4.73 -18.67
CA VAL A 84 -18.12 -3.52 -17.90
C VAL A 84 -17.24 -3.81 -16.68
N ILE A 85 -17.55 -4.84 -15.90
CA ILE A 85 -16.82 -5.16 -14.66
C ILE A 85 -15.32 -5.38 -14.91
N PRO A 86 -14.89 -6.35 -15.75
CA PRO A 86 -13.47 -6.58 -15.97
C PRO A 86 -12.78 -5.44 -16.72
N VAL A 87 -13.49 -4.71 -17.60
CA VAL A 87 -12.91 -3.54 -18.29
C VAL A 87 -12.62 -2.41 -17.31
N LEU A 88 -13.55 -2.08 -16.42
CA LEU A 88 -13.31 -1.06 -15.38
C LEU A 88 -12.20 -1.49 -14.42
N ALA A 89 -12.16 -2.76 -14.03
CA ALA A 89 -11.10 -3.28 -13.16
C ALA A 89 -9.72 -3.22 -13.83
N LEU A 90 -9.61 -3.58 -15.11
CA LEU A 90 -8.37 -3.45 -15.89
C LEU A 90 -7.97 -1.99 -16.08
N GLY A 91 -8.93 -1.10 -16.36
CA GLY A 91 -8.70 0.33 -16.45
C GLY A 91 -8.16 0.91 -15.14
N TYR A 92 -8.77 0.55 -14.01
CA TYR A 92 -8.30 0.96 -12.69
C TYR A 92 -6.91 0.38 -12.35
N ALA A 93 -6.65 -0.89 -12.66
CA ALA A 93 -5.33 -1.49 -12.48
C ALA A 93 -4.26 -0.80 -13.34
N GLY A 94 -4.60 -0.41 -14.57
CA GLY A 94 -3.74 0.39 -15.45
C GLY A 94 -3.45 1.78 -14.88
N TYR A 95 -4.48 2.44 -14.34
CA TYR A 95 -4.33 3.73 -13.66
C TYR A 95 -3.38 3.62 -12.45
N VAL A 96 -3.60 2.66 -11.54
CA VAL A 96 -2.73 2.45 -10.37
C VAL A 96 -1.29 2.15 -10.80
N ARG A 97 -1.10 1.33 -11.84
CA ARG A 97 0.24 1.04 -12.39
C ARG A 97 0.91 2.29 -12.97
N SER A 98 0.16 3.16 -13.62
CA SER A 98 0.67 4.43 -14.15
C SER A 98 1.13 5.35 -13.03
N GLU A 99 0.33 5.51 -11.98
CA GLU A 99 0.70 6.31 -10.81
C GLU A 99 1.93 5.74 -10.11
N ALA A 100 1.95 4.41 -9.90
CA ALA A 100 3.07 3.71 -9.27
C ALA A 100 4.40 3.88 -10.02
N ALA A 101 4.37 4.05 -11.35
CA ALA A 101 5.58 4.26 -12.15
C ALA A 101 6.28 5.60 -11.85
N SER A 102 5.55 6.59 -11.32
CA SER A 102 6.11 7.88 -10.91
C SER A 102 6.62 7.89 -9.47
N ILE A 103 6.33 6.83 -8.70
CA ILE A 103 6.65 6.73 -7.28
C ILE A 103 7.91 5.86 -7.14
N PRO A 104 8.94 6.31 -6.39
CA PRO A 104 10.12 5.49 -6.16
C PRO A 104 9.73 4.19 -5.45
N PRO A 105 10.30 3.03 -5.81
CA PRO A 105 9.95 1.74 -5.22
C PRO A 105 10.63 1.55 -3.86
N ILE A 106 10.36 2.44 -2.93
CA ILE A 106 10.88 2.43 -1.55
C ILE A 106 9.74 2.24 -0.57
N HIS A 107 10.06 1.75 0.63
CA HIS A 107 9.09 1.48 1.69
C HIS A 107 9.54 2.05 3.04
N ASP A 108 10.56 2.88 3.05
CA ASP A 108 11.17 3.43 4.25
C ASP A 108 11.46 4.92 4.04
N ILE A 109 10.81 5.75 4.85
CA ILE A 109 10.91 7.21 4.80
C ILE A 109 11.38 7.72 6.16
N VAL A 110 12.37 8.60 6.16
CA VAL A 110 12.91 9.26 7.37
C VAL A 110 12.93 10.78 7.19
N SER A 111 12.60 11.54 8.23
CA SER A 111 12.79 13.00 8.21
C SER A 111 14.27 13.37 8.16
N ASP A 112 15.14 12.63 8.86
CA ASP A 112 16.58 12.82 8.84
C ASP A 112 17.30 11.58 8.29
N ALA A 113 17.93 11.74 7.12
CA ALA A 113 18.69 10.67 6.49
C ALA A 113 20.00 10.33 7.22
N ASN A 114 20.53 11.23 8.04
CA ASN A 114 21.82 11.06 8.73
C ASN A 114 21.67 10.43 10.12
N ALA A 115 20.47 10.50 10.71
CA ALA A 115 20.16 9.94 12.01
C ALA A 115 18.92 9.02 11.92
N PRO A 116 18.98 7.89 11.19
CA PRO A 116 17.83 7.04 10.99
C PRO A 116 17.37 6.43 12.32
N LEU A 117 16.15 6.77 12.73
CA LEU A 117 15.55 6.26 13.95
C LEU A 117 15.40 4.74 13.88
N MET A 118 15.82 4.05 14.94
CA MET A 118 15.59 2.61 15.15
C MET A 118 14.38 2.40 16.06
N PHE A 119 13.78 1.21 16.04
CA PHE A 119 12.65 0.85 16.90
C PHE A 119 13.10 0.13 18.18
N SER A 120 12.25 0.15 19.21
CA SER A 120 12.45 -0.60 20.45
C SER A 120 12.38 -2.11 20.22
N ASP A 121 12.92 -2.88 21.17
CA ASP A 121 12.87 -4.35 21.15
C ASP A 121 11.45 -4.90 21.02
N ARG A 122 10.46 -4.20 21.61
CA ARG A 122 9.05 -4.56 21.51
C ARG A 122 8.56 -4.53 20.06
N VAL A 123 8.79 -3.42 19.35
CA VAL A 123 8.38 -3.28 17.95
C VAL A 123 9.21 -4.19 17.05
N MET A 124 10.51 -4.34 17.33
CA MET A 124 11.36 -5.29 16.60
C MET A 124 10.86 -6.74 16.73
N ALA A 125 10.37 -7.15 17.91
CA ALA A 125 9.73 -8.46 18.10
C ALA A 125 8.43 -8.61 17.28
N LEU A 126 7.60 -7.57 17.20
CA LEU A 126 6.40 -7.56 16.36
C LEU A 126 6.73 -7.67 14.86
N ARG A 127 7.85 -7.09 14.42
CA ARG A 127 8.34 -7.23 13.04
C ARG A 127 8.89 -8.62 12.75
N ALA A 128 9.65 -9.20 13.67
CA ALA A 128 10.21 -10.55 13.54
C ALA A 128 9.14 -11.64 13.40
N ALA A 129 7.94 -11.40 13.94
CA ALA A 129 6.79 -12.29 13.80
C ALA A 129 6.16 -12.31 12.39
N VAL A 130 6.62 -11.47 11.45
CA VAL A 130 6.11 -11.40 10.07
C VAL A 130 7.03 -12.19 9.12
N PRO A 131 6.60 -13.36 8.61
CA PRO A 131 7.44 -14.18 7.72
C PRO A 131 7.87 -13.43 6.46
N GLY A 132 9.18 -13.42 6.22
CA GLY A 132 9.80 -12.70 5.10
C GLY A 132 9.44 -11.22 5.07
N GLY A 133 9.29 -10.59 6.24
CA GLY A 133 9.18 -9.15 6.38
C GLY A 133 10.50 -8.43 6.13
N ASN A 134 10.42 -7.12 5.94
CA ASN A 134 11.55 -6.25 5.73
C ASN A 134 12.31 -6.03 7.05
N ALA A 135 13.63 -6.17 7.00
CA ALA A 135 14.50 -5.78 8.10
C ALA A 135 14.46 -4.25 8.33
N VAL A 136 14.83 -3.82 9.53
CA VAL A 136 15.05 -2.40 9.81
C VAL A 136 16.53 -2.12 9.62
N GLU A 137 16.86 -1.52 8.49
CA GLU A 137 18.24 -1.14 8.13
C GLU A 137 18.40 0.38 8.24
N ALA A 138 19.63 0.87 8.39
CA ALA A 138 19.88 2.32 8.40
C ALA A 138 19.51 2.96 7.05
N ASP A 139 19.91 2.32 5.95
CA ASP A 139 19.61 2.71 4.58
C ASP A 139 19.29 1.47 3.72
N PRO A 140 18.01 1.04 3.70
CA PRO A 140 17.61 -0.13 2.93
C PRO A 140 17.78 0.11 1.43
N ARG A 141 18.03 -0.95 0.66
CA ARG A 141 18.22 -0.85 -0.80
C ARG A 141 17.05 -1.45 -1.56
N VAL A 142 16.76 -0.85 -2.70
CA VAL A 142 15.90 -1.49 -3.70
C VAL A 142 16.63 -2.74 -4.21
N PRO A 143 15.96 -3.91 -4.32
CA PRO A 143 16.59 -5.10 -4.87
C PRO A 143 17.19 -4.83 -6.24
N ASP A 144 18.34 -5.45 -6.50
CA ASP A 144 19.03 -5.34 -7.78
C ASP A 144 18.37 -6.27 -8.80
N ASP A 145 17.26 -5.81 -9.37
CA ASP A 145 16.39 -6.53 -10.30
C ASP A 145 15.92 -5.57 -11.40
N ASP A 146 16.03 -5.99 -12.66
CA ASP A 146 15.68 -5.24 -13.86
C ASP A 146 14.27 -4.63 -13.80
N ARG A 147 13.34 -5.24 -13.07
CA ARG A 147 11.97 -4.72 -12.91
C ARG A 147 11.89 -3.35 -12.24
N PHE A 148 12.95 -2.92 -11.53
CA PHE A 148 13.02 -1.61 -10.88
C PHE A 148 13.78 -0.57 -11.72
N GLY A 149 14.29 -0.94 -12.89
CA GLY A 149 14.96 -0.04 -13.83
C GLY A 149 16.06 0.77 -13.15
N ALA A 150 16.04 2.09 -13.33
CA ALA A 150 17.07 2.97 -12.77
C ALA A 150 17.16 2.91 -11.24
N ALA A 151 16.10 2.52 -10.53
CA ALA A 151 16.09 2.43 -9.07
C ALA A 151 16.77 1.17 -8.53
N ALA A 152 17.03 0.16 -9.36
CA ALA A 152 17.64 -1.11 -8.95
C ALA A 152 18.98 -0.88 -8.23
N GLY A 153 19.17 -1.53 -7.08
CA GLY A 153 20.39 -1.44 -6.26
C GLY A 153 20.61 -0.09 -5.55
N GLN A 154 19.82 0.95 -5.86
CA GLN A 154 19.92 2.25 -5.20
C GLN A 154 19.44 2.18 -3.76
N SER A 155 19.99 3.08 -2.93
CA SER A 155 19.57 3.19 -1.54
C SER A 155 18.28 3.99 -1.41
N ALA A 156 17.45 3.63 -0.43
CA ALA A 156 16.17 4.28 -0.19
C ALA A 156 16.37 5.75 0.15
N ARG A 157 17.44 6.10 0.88
CA ARG A 157 17.76 7.51 1.18
C ARG A 157 18.11 8.32 -0.07
N ALA A 158 18.84 7.73 -1.02
CA ALA A 158 19.17 8.41 -2.27
C ALA A 158 17.92 8.70 -3.10
N LEU A 159 17.03 7.72 -3.23
CA LEU A 159 15.76 7.86 -3.94
C LEU A 159 14.78 8.79 -3.22
N GLN A 160 14.74 8.75 -1.89
CA GLN A 160 13.92 9.66 -1.09
C GLN A 160 14.36 11.11 -1.27
N ARG A 161 15.67 11.39 -1.28
CA ARG A 161 16.19 12.76 -1.38
C ARG A 161 15.76 13.46 -2.68
N SER A 162 15.59 12.72 -3.77
CA SER A 162 15.10 13.26 -5.04
C SER A 162 13.57 13.32 -5.10
N ALA A 163 12.87 12.30 -4.61
CA ALA A 163 11.41 12.20 -4.72
C ALA A 163 10.63 12.99 -3.65
N TYR A 164 11.19 13.13 -2.45
CA TYR A 164 10.54 13.71 -1.27
C TYR A 164 11.48 14.69 -0.53
N PRO A 165 12.04 15.71 -1.21
CA PRO A 165 12.99 16.65 -0.59
C PRO A 165 12.36 17.52 0.52
N ASP A 166 11.04 17.66 0.50
CA ASP A 166 10.24 18.41 1.47
C ASP A 166 10.14 17.71 2.84
N ILE A 167 10.33 16.39 2.90
CA ILE A 167 10.29 15.66 4.16
C ILE A 167 11.61 15.89 4.90
N GLN A 168 11.57 16.80 5.87
CA GLN A 168 12.70 17.19 6.72
C GLN A 168 12.30 17.11 8.20
N PRO A 169 13.27 17.14 9.15
CA PRO A 169 12.98 17.25 10.58
C PRO A 169 12.25 18.55 10.87
N LEU A 170 11.30 18.53 11.81
CA LEU A 170 10.62 19.73 12.26
C LEU A 170 11.37 20.35 13.44
N THR A 171 11.43 21.67 13.51
CA THR A 171 11.88 22.41 14.69
C THR A 171 10.75 23.32 15.12
N ILE A 172 10.32 23.21 16.38
CA ILE A 172 9.17 23.93 16.93
C ILE A 172 9.53 24.60 18.26
N ALA A 173 8.84 25.69 18.59
CA ALA A 173 9.14 26.51 19.78
C ALA A 173 8.70 25.87 21.10
N GLN A 174 7.79 24.88 21.05
CA GLN A 174 7.32 24.17 22.24
C GLN A 174 8.47 23.46 22.96
N SER A 175 8.36 23.37 24.29
CA SER A 175 9.28 22.57 25.11
C SER A 175 9.18 21.08 24.75
N PRO A 176 10.22 20.26 25.03
CA PRO A 176 10.18 18.83 24.68
C PRO A 176 8.98 18.06 25.23
N ALA A 177 8.50 18.42 26.42
CA ALA A 177 7.31 17.80 27.01
C ALA A 177 6.03 18.17 26.26
N GLU A 178 5.85 19.45 25.92
CA GLU A 178 4.69 19.92 25.14
C GLU A 178 4.71 19.38 23.71
N ALA A 179 5.89 19.36 23.08
CA ALA A 179 6.12 18.79 21.76
C ALA A 179 5.80 17.29 21.73
N PHE A 180 6.18 16.55 22.77
CA PHE A 180 5.85 15.12 22.90
C PHE A 180 4.34 14.89 22.96
N GLU A 181 3.63 15.62 23.81
CA GLU A 181 2.17 15.48 23.92
C GLU A 181 1.46 15.90 22.62
N ALA A 182 1.93 16.95 21.96
CA ALA A 182 1.43 17.37 20.65
C ALA A 182 1.67 16.30 19.57
N ALA A 183 2.86 15.69 19.53
CA ALA A 183 3.18 14.59 18.62
C ALA A 183 2.31 13.36 18.90
N LEU A 184 2.09 13.01 20.16
CA LEU A 184 1.24 11.89 20.53
C LEU A 184 -0.23 12.15 20.13
N ALA A 185 -0.71 13.38 20.31
CA ALA A 185 -2.05 13.78 19.87
C ALA A 185 -2.18 13.74 18.34
N ALA A 186 -1.19 14.24 17.59
CA ALA A 186 -1.16 14.21 16.13
C ALA A 186 -1.17 12.77 15.60
N ALA A 187 -0.34 11.88 16.16
CA ALA A 187 -0.32 10.46 15.80
C ALA A 187 -1.69 9.79 16.01
N ARG A 188 -2.37 10.10 17.13
CA ARG A 188 -3.72 9.59 17.41
C ARG A 188 -4.78 10.17 16.46
N ALA A 189 -4.68 11.45 16.11
CA ALA A 189 -5.59 12.11 15.17
C ALA A 189 -5.47 11.52 13.75
N GLU A 190 -4.27 11.12 13.34
CA GLU A 190 -4.01 10.37 12.10
C GLU A 190 -4.45 8.89 12.18
N GLY A 191 -5.00 8.45 13.32
CA GLY A 191 -5.52 7.10 13.54
C GLY A 191 -4.44 6.04 13.72
N TRP A 192 -3.22 6.43 14.12
CA TRP A 192 -2.14 5.47 14.37
C TRP A 192 -2.41 4.67 15.64
N SER A 193 -2.07 3.38 15.62
CA SER A 193 -2.10 2.53 16.80
C SER A 193 -0.82 2.70 17.60
N ILE A 194 -0.88 3.27 18.79
CA ILE A 194 0.31 3.49 19.63
C ILE A 194 0.77 2.15 20.22
N ASP A 195 1.98 1.72 19.86
CA ASP A 195 2.56 0.44 20.25
C ASP A 195 3.46 0.55 21.49
N ALA A 196 4.16 1.69 21.63
CA ALA A 196 4.98 2.05 22.78
C ALA A 196 5.18 3.56 22.89
N THR A 197 5.42 4.05 24.10
CA THR A 197 5.81 5.44 24.38
C THR A 197 6.88 5.48 25.44
N ASP A 198 7.83 6.38 25.30
CA ASP A 198 8.83 6.71 26.32
C ASP A 198 8.94 8.24 26.40
N PRO A 199 8.09 8.89 27.23
CA PRO A 199 8.09 10.35 27.37
C PRO A 199 9.42 10.89 27.92
N ALA A 200 10.12 10.12 28.76
CA ALA A 200 11.39 10.53 29.34
C ALA A 200 12.48 10.69 28.27
N ASN A 201 12.45 9.84 27.25
CA ASN A 201 13.34 9.91 26.09
C ASN A 201 12.66 10.48 24.83
N GLY A 202 11.47 11.10 24.95
CA GLY A 202 10.78 11.76 23.85
C GLY A 202 10.35 10.84 22.69
N ARG A 203 10.14 9.54 22.92
CA ARG A 203 9.92 8.55 21.84
C ARG A 203 8.48 8.06 21.78
N ILE A 204 7.92 8.01 20.58
CA ILE A 204 6.60 7.45 20.31
C ILE A 204 6.76 6.41 19.19
N GLU A 205 6.25 5.20 19.40
CA GLU A 205 6.21 4.15 18.40
C GLU A 205 4.78 3.73 18.16
N ALA A 206 4.43 3.61 16.89
CA ALA A 206 3.07 3.32 16.46
C ALA A 206 3.08 2.47 15.20
N SER A 207 1.91 1.92 14.87
CA SER A 207 1.69 1.18 13.64
C SER A 207 0.44 1.63 12.91
N VAL A 208 0.47 1.51 11.59
CA VAL A 208 -0.66 1.81 10.70
C VAL A 208 -0.92 0.62 9.81
N ARG A 209 -2.19 0.22 9.71
CA ARG A 209 -2.61 -0.97 8.97
C ARG A 209 -3.41 -0.62 7.72
N SER A 210 -3.02 -1.15 6.56
CA SER A 210 -3.74 -0.96 5.30
C SER A 210 -5.14 -1.60 5.33
N LEU A 211 -6.11 -1.00 4.63
CA LEU A 211 -7.51 -1.41 4.71
C LEU A 211 -7.80 -2.78 4.08
N TRP A 212 -7.26 -3.07 2.89
CA TRP A 212 -7.62 -4.30 2.17
C TRP A 212 -6.78 -5.50 2.59
N PHE A 213 -5.46 -5.35 2.56
CA PHE A 213 -4.52 -6.46 2.79
C PHE A 213 -4.00 -6.54 4.23
N GLY A 214 -4.26 -5.53 5.06
CA GLY A 214 -3.80 -5.56 6.45
C GLY A 214 -2.29 -5.41 6.61
N PHE A 215 -1.57 -4.92 5.59
CA PHE A 215 -0.15 -4.61 5.68
C PHE A 215 0.10 -3.57 6.74
N VAL A 216 1.19 -3.75 7.50
CA VAL A 216 1.52 -2.90 8.63
C VAL A 216 2.77 -2.10 8.28
N ASP A 217 2.69 -0.80 8.51
CA ASP A 217 3.83 0.10 8.54
C ASP A 217 4.07 0.52 9.98
N ASP A 218 5.32 0.49 10.42
CA ASP A 218 5.73 0.96 11.74
C ASP A 218 6.27 2.38 11.63
N VAL A 219 5.90 3.21 12.60
CA VAL A 219 6.27 4.61 12.69
C VAL A 219 6.96 4.86 14.02
N VAL A 220 8.10 5.54 14.00
CA VAL A 220 8.76 6.04 15.20
C VAL A 220 8.91 7.55 15.07
N VAL A 221 8.46 8.26 16.10
CA VAL A 221 8.66 9.70 16.28
C VAL A 221 9.65 9.87 17.42
N GLN A 222 10.64 10.73 17.22
CA GLN A 222 11.62 11.13 18.21
C GLN A 222 11.52 12.63 18.42
N VAL A 223 11.20 13.04 19.64
CA VAL A 223 11.26 14.42 20.10
C VAL A 223 12.57 14.59 20.87
N SER A 224 13.34 15.62 20.55
CA SER A 224 14.58 15.96 21.24
C SER A 224 14.66 17.46 21.52
N PRO A 225 15.39 17.88 22.57
CA PRO A 225 15.65 19.30 22.78
C PRO A 225 16.40 19.92 21.59
N ALA A 226 16.01 21.15 21.24
CA ALA A 226 16.72 22.01 20.29
C ALA A 226 17.05 23.35 20.96
N GLU A 227 17.84 24.20 20.30
CA GLU A 227 18.27 25.50 20.84
C GLU A 227 17.10 26.37 21.31
N ASP A 228 16.06 26.49 20.46
CA ASP A 228 14.85 27.27 20.73
C ASP A 228 13.59 26.40 20.80
N GLY A 229 13.65 25.28 21.55
CA GLY A 229 12.49 24.42 21.80
C GLY A 229 12.77 22.95 21.55
N SER A 230 12.12 22.37 20.53
CA SER A 230 12.17 20.94 20.24
C SER A 230 12.38 20.64 18.78
N ARG A 231 13.10 19.55 18.49
CA ARG A 231 13.18 18.92 17.19
C ARG A 231 12.32 17.66 17.17
N ILE A 232 11.55 17.46 16.11
CA ILE A 232 10.75 16.26 15.88
C ILE A 232 11.25 15.56 14.61
N ASP A 233 11.73 14.35 14.79
CA ASP A 233 12.06 13.42 13.72
C ASP A 233 11.02 12.32 13.61
N VAL A 234 10.80 11.83 12.41
CA VAL A 234 9.90 10.71 12.17
C VAL A 234 10.48 9.75 11.14
N ARG A 235 10.30 8.46 11.38
CA ARG A 235 10.54 7.39 10.41
C ARG A 235 9.27 6.59 10.26
N SER A 236 8.90 6.28 9.03
CA SER A 236 7.76 5.42 8.70
C SER A 236 8.23 4.34 7.72
N THR A 237 8.04 3.06 8.06
CA THR A 237 8.58 1.95 7.28
C THR A 237 7.68 0.71 7.24
N SER A 238 7.51 0.14 6.05
CA SER A 238 6.66 -1.04 5.86
C SER A 238 7.30 -2.31 6.39
N ARG A 239 6.48 -3.20 6.96
CA ARG A 239 6.91 -4.55 7.35
C ARG A 239 7.06 -5.50 6.18
N VAL A 240 6.42 -5.25 5.03
CA VAL A 240 6.46 -6.12 3.85
C VAL A 240 6.46 -5.30 2.57
N GLY A 241 6.98 -5.89 1.48
CA GLY A 241 6.97 -5.29 0.15
C GLY A 241 8.16 -4.36 -0.10
N VAL A 242 8.54 -4.21 -1.36
CA VAL A 242 9.66 -3.34 -1.76
C VAL A 242 9.22 -1.88 -1.82
N SER A 243 8.00 -1.64 -2.30
CA SER A 243 7.38 -0.32 -2.41
C SER A 243 6.07 -0.29 -1.63
N ASP A 244 5.80 0.86 -1.03
CA ASP A 244 4.57 1.21 -0.31
C ASP A 244 3.61 2.07 -1.15
N LEU A 245 3.92 2.33 -2.42
CA LEU A 245 3.21 3.26 -3.31
C LEU A 245 3.06 4.68 -2.72
N GLY A 246 4.05 5.14 -1.97
CA GLY A 246 4.10 6.50 -1.39
C GLY A 246 3.33 6.64 -0.07
N ALA A 247 2.82 5.55 0.50
CA ALA A 247 2.03 5.58 1.73
C ALA A 247 2.80 6.16 2.94
N ASN A 248 4.05 5.75 3.15
CA ASN A 248 4.89 6.25 4.24
C ASN A 248 5.20 7.75 4.07
N ALA A 249 5.49 8.20 2.84
CA ALA A 249 5.75 9.63 2.57
C ALA A 249 4.49 10.47 2.83
N LYS A 250 3.32 10.01 2.36
CA LYS A 250 2.03 10.65 2.62
C LYS A 250 1.74 10.74 4.12
N ARG A 251 2.04 9.67 4.87
CA ARG A 251 1.83 9.59 6.32
C ARG A 251 2.70 10.56 7.09
N VAL A 252 4.00 10.61 6.78
CA VAL A 252 4.93 11.56 7.39
C VAL A 252 4.48 12.99 7.16
N ARG A 253 4.12 13.35 5.91
CA ARG A 253 3.58 14.67 5.59
C ARG A 253 2.29 14.99 6.37
N ALA A 254 1.39 14.03 6.51
CA ALA A 254 0.14 14.23 7.23
C ALA A 254 0.38 14.53 8.71
N PHE A 255 1.26 13.77 9.34
CA PHE A 255 1.72 14.03 10.70
C PHE A 255 2.38 15.42 10.85
N GLN A 256 3.26 15.78 9.91
CA GLN A 256 4.00 17.05 9.97
C GLN A 256 3.10 18.28 9.85
N ARG A 257 2.01 18.20 9.06
CA ARG A 257 1.01 19.28 8.95
C ARG A 257 0.32 19.64 10.26
N ALA A 258 0.40 18.81 11.30
CA ALA A 258 -0.12 19.16 12.62
C ALA A 258 0.69 20.25 13.35
N PHE A 259 1.86 20.62 12.80
CA PHE A 259 2.82 21.56 13.39
C PHE A 259 3.10 22.79 12.51
N GLU A 260 2.37 22.92 11.38
CA GLU A 260 2.36 24.10 10.51
C GLU A 260 1.22 25.05 10.90
#